data_AF-A0A6B3UV68-F1
#
_entry.id   AF-A0A6B3UV68-F1
#
_cell.length_a   1.000
_cell.length_b   1.000
_cell.length_c   1.000
_cell.angle_alpha   90.00
_cell.angle_beta   90.00
_cell.angle_gamma   90.00
#
_symmetry.space_group_name_H-M   'P 1'
#
loop_
_entity.id
_entity.type
_entity.pdbx_description
1 polymer ?
#
loop_
_entity_poly.entity_id
_entity_poly.type
_entity_poly.pdbx_seq_one_letter_code
_entity_poly.pdbx_strand_id
1 'polypeptide(L)'
;ALSSTSAFARRGLIDWRAGAPMALAAAVAGLAGAASVSHVPREALSFAVPIVLIGIAVYFAFARKLGDADARARLGIGAFTLAFVPVIGFYDGVFGPGAGSFYMIGFITLLGWGVVRATAHTKLANCASNLGALSFFIASGGVVWSVGLTMAAGAFLGAQIGSRLAMKHGARLIRPLLVVICCAMAAKLLSDPANPLRVAVEHLIGG
;
A
#
# COMPACT_ATOMS: atom_id res chain seq x y z
N ALA A 1 8.85 -2.06 0.76
CA ALA A 1 8.69 -2.37 -0.68
C ALA A 1 10.04 -2.71 -1.33
N LEU A 2 11.06 -1.83 -1.27
CA LEU A 2 12.40 -2.09 -1.82
C LEU A 2 13.05 -3.42 -1.39
N SER A 3 12.97 -3.78 -0.10
CA SER A 3 13.56 -5.03 0.41
C SER A 3 12.87 -6.29 -0.14
N SER A 4 11.55 -6.26 -0.29
CA SER A 4 10.79 -7.35 -0.90
C SER A 4 11.00 -7.42 -2.42
N THR A 5 11.02 -6.27 -3.12
CA THR A 5 11.26 -6.22 -4.57
C THR A 5 12.65 -6.76 -4.91
N SER A 6 13.67 -6.38 -4.14
CA SER A 6 15.03 -6.89 -4.33
C SER A 6 15.15 -8.38 -3.98
N ALA A 7 14.43 -8.88 -2.98
CA ALA A 7 14.38 -10.31 -2.66
C ALA A 7 13.68 -11.14 -3.77
N PHE A 8 12.60 -10.64 -4.36
CA PHE A 8 11.91 -11.30 -5.48
C PHE A 8 12.68 -11.22 -6.80
N ALA A 9 13.33 -10.08 -7.08
CA ALA A 9 14.23 -9.90 -8.22
C ALA A 9 15.40 -10.89 -8.19
N ARG A 10 16.03 -11.09 -7.02
CA ARG A 10 17.12 -12.07 -6.84
C ARG A 10 16.67 -13.53 -7.00
N ARG A 11 15.37 -13.81 -6.91
CA ARG A 11 14.81 -15.17 -7.08
C ARG A 11 14.29 -15.43 -8.50
N GLY A 12 14.46 -14.51 -9.45
CA GLY A 12 14.03 -14.68 -10.83
C GLY A 12 12.51 -14.73 -11.04
N LEU A 13 11.72 -14.35 -10.03
CA LEU A 13 10.25 -14.40 -10.05
C LEU A 13 9.61 -13.16 -10.71
N ILE A 14 10.44 -12.19 -11.14
CA ILE A 14 10.01 -10.98 -11.83
C ILE A 14 10.37 -11.12 -13.30
N ASP A 15 9.34 -11.15 -14.15
CA ASP A 15 9.52 -11.16 -15.58
C ASP A 15 9.72 -9.71 -16.05
N TRP A 16 10.99 -9.31 -16.21
CA TRP A 16 11.37 -7.92 -16.45
C TRP A 16 10.76 -7.31 -17.72
N ARG A 17 10.43 -8.13 -18.72
CA ARG A 17 9.81 -7.67 -19.98
C ARG A 17 8.38 -7.17 -19.77
N ALA A 18 7.64 -7.78 -18.85
CA ALA A 18 6.30 -7.35 -18.46
C ALA A 18 6.32 -6.38 -17.27
N GLY A 19 7.25 -6.55 -16.33
CA GLY A 19 7.33 -5.78 -15.09
C GLY A 19 7.90 -4.38 -15.25
N ALA A 20 8.88 -4.17 -16.14
CA ALA A 20 9.50 -2.85 -16.36
C ALA A 20 8.52 -1.78 -16.85
N PRO A 21 7.68 -2.01 -17.89
CA PRO A 21 6.73 -1.00 -18.34
C PRO A 21 5.65 -0.70 -17.29
N MET A 22 5.23 -1.72 -16.50
CA MET A 22 4.30 -1.52 -15.38
C MET A 22 4.92 -0.70 -14.25
N ALA A 23 6.19 -0.96 -13.92
CA ALA A 23 6.90 -0.19 -12.90
C ALA A 23 7.06 1.28 -13.33
N LEU A 24 7.41 1.53 -14.59
CA LEU A 24 7.53 2.89 -15.11
C LEU A 24 6.18 3.61 -15.07
N ALA A 25 5.11 2.97 -15.55
CA ALA A 25 3.76 3.53 -15.51
C ALA A 25 3.30 3.85 -14.08
N ALA A 26 3.55 2.93 -13.14
CA ALA A 26 3.26 3.14 -11.72
C ALA A 26 4.07 4.29 -11.12
N ALA A 27 5.36 4.43 -11.46
CA ALA A 27 6.22 5.51 -10.99
C ALA A 27 5.76 6.88 -11.50
N VAL A 28 5.48 7.00 -12.80
CA VAL A 28 4.99 8.24 -13.41
C VAL A 28 3.63 8.63 -12.82
N ALA A 29 2.72 7.66 -12.67
CA ALA A 29 1.43 7.91 -12.07
C ALA A 29 1.51 8.27 -10.58
N GLY A 30 2.40 7.62 -9.82
CA GLY A 30 2.66 7.96 -8.41
C GLY A 30 3.21 9.37 -8.25
N LEU A 31 4.12 9.78 -9.13
CA LEU A 31 4.61 11.16 -9.19
C LEU A 31 3.48 12.14 -9.49
N ALA A 32 2.63 11.86 -10.48
CA ALA A 32 1.49 12.70 -10.83
C ALA A 32 0.45 12.77 -9.69
N GLY A 33 0.22 11.67 -8.99
CA GLY A 33 -0.64 11.60 -7.81
C GLY A 33 -0.12 12.48 -6.68
N ALA A 34 1.17 12.32 -6.33
CA ALA A 34 1.82 13.16 -5.34
C ALA A 34 1.81 14.64 -5.73
N ALA A 35 1.99 14.95 -7.02
CA ALA A 35 1.89 16.32 -7.54
C ALA A 35 0.50 16.91 -7.37
N SER A 36 -0.54 16.10 -7.58
CA SER A 36 -1.92 16.54 -7.43
C SER A 36 -2.24 16.91 -5.98
N VAL A 37 -1.64 16.25 -4.99
CA VAL A 37 -1.83 16.57 -3.56
C VAL A 37 -1.40 18.00 -3.24
N SER A 38 -0.35 18.52 -3.88
CA SER A 38 0.12 19.90 -3.65
C SER A 38 -0.87 20.97 -4.10
N HIS A 39 -1.85 20.62 -4.95
CA HIS A 39 -2.88 21.54 -5.42
C HIS A 39 -4.20 21.42 -4.65
N VAL A 40 -4.32 20.44 -3.74
CA VAL A 40 -5.56 20.18 -2.98
C VAL A 40 -5.45 20.79 -1.58
N PRO A 41 -6.47 21.53 -1.10
CA PRO A 41 -6.46 22.10 0.24
C PRO A 41 -6.39 21.01 1.32
N ARG A 42 -5.65 21.28 2.40
CA ARG A 42 -5.38 20.30 3.46
C ARG A 42 -6.67 19.82 4.15
N GLU A 43 -7.69 20.68 4.24
CA GLU A 43 -9.00 20.33 4.81
C GLU A 43 -9.73 19.25 3.98
N ALA A 44 -9.60 19.32 2.65
CA ALA A 44 -10.21 18.31 1.78
C ALA A 44 -9.48 16.96 1.92
N LEU A 45 -8.15 16.98 2.03
CA LEU A 45 -7.35 15.77 2.24
C LEU A 45 -7.68 15.10 3.58
N SER A 46 -7.75 15.87 4.66
CA SER A 46 -8.02 15.34 6.00
C SER A 46 -9.43 14.73 6.12
N PHE A 47 -10.40 15.26 5.37
CA PHE A 47 -11.74 14.67 5.27
C PHE A 47 -11.80 13.44 4.36
N ALA A 48 -11.07 13.46 3.23
CA ALA A 48 -11.11 12.38 2.24
C ALA A 48 -10.38 11.10 2.71
N VAL A 49 -9.23 11.24 3.37
CA VAL A 49 -8.38 10.11 3.78
C VAL A 49 -9.14 9.06 4.62
N PRO A 50 -9.89 9.42 5.68
CA PRO A 50 -10.66 8.45 6.47
C PRO A 50 -11.74 7.73 5.65
N ILE A 51 -12.47 8.46 4.80
CA ILE A 51 -13.55 7.89 3.98
C ILE A 51 -12.98 6.86 3.00
N VAL A 52 -11.88 7.21 2.34
CA VAL A 52 -11.15 6.31 1.43
C VAL A 52 -10.66 5.08 2.17
N LEU A 53 -10.05 5.23 3.36
CA LEU A 53 -9.60 4.12 4.19
C LEU A 53 -10.73 3.16 4.60
N ILE A 54 -11.88 3.70 5.01
CA ILE A 54 -13.05 2.90 5.36
C ILE A 54 -13.57 2.14 4.13
N GLY A 55 -13.71 2.82 2.99
CA GLY A 55 -14.15 2.19 1.74
C GLY A 55 -13.24 1.02 1.33
N ILE A 56 -11.93 1.19 1.49
CA ILE A 56 -10.94 0.13 1.24
C ILE A 56 -11.09 -1.02 2.23
N ALA A 57 -11.22 -0.72 3.52
CA ALA A 57 -11.39 -1.74 4.55
C ALA A 57 -12.65 -2.59 4.29
N VAL A 58 -13.77 -1.93 3.94
CA VAL A 58 -15.02 -2.59 3.55
C VAL A 58 -14.80 -3.46 2.30
N TYR A 59 -14.21 -2.90 1.25
CA TYR A 59 -13.92 -3.66 0.03
C TYR A 59 -13.09 -4.92 0.31
N PHE A 60 -12.04 -4.81 1.12
CA PHE A 60 -11.20 -5.96 1.50
C PHE A 60 -11.89 -6.96 2.43
N ALA A 61 -12.81 -6.51 3.29
CA ALA A 61 -13.61 -7.40 4.13
C ALA A 61 -14.51 -8.31 3.28
N PHE A 62 -15.03 -7.78 2.16
CA PHE A 62 -15.90 -8.53 1.23
C PHE A 62 -15.14 -9.14 0.04
N ALA A 63 -13.86 -8.81 -0.14
CA ALA A 63 -13.03 -9.35 -1.21
C ALA A 63 -12.87 -10.87 -1.05
N ARG A 64 -13.33 -11.62 -2.05
CA ARG A 64 -13.26 -13.08 -2.06
C ARG A 64 -11.80 -13.54 -2.16
N LYS A 65 -11.43 -14.60 -1.43
CA LYS A 65 -10.09 -15.20 -1.51
C LYS A 65 -9.76 -15.55 -2.95
N LEU A 66 -8.67 -14.98 -3.46
CA LEU A 66 -8.19 -15.25 -4.81
C LEU A 66 -7.44 -16.60 -4.83
N GLY A 67 -7.71 -17.41 -5.86
CA GLY A 67 -7.14 -18.76 -6.02
C GLY A 67 -5.69 -18.73 -6.51
N ASP A 68 -4.92 -19.78 -6.19
CA ASP A 68 -3.48 -19.86 -6.46
C ASP A 68 -3.11 -20.15 -7.92
N ALA A 69 -4.02 -20.70 -8.72
CA ALA A 69 -3.75 -21.13 -10.10
C ALA A 69 -3.88 -19.97 -11.11
N ASP A 70 -3.01 -19.96 -12.12
CA ASP A 70 -3.15 -19.08 -13.28
C ASP A 70 -4.52 -19.32 -13.97
N ALA A 71 -5.22 -18.23 -14.27
CA ALA A 71 -6.52 -18.23 -14.93
C ALA A 71 -6.42 -17.56 -16.31
N ARG A 72 -7.50 -17.62 -17.09
CA ARG A 72 -7.55 -16.98 -18.41
C ARG A 72 -7.50 -15.46 -18.27
N ALA A 73 -6.49 -14.83 -18.88
CA ALA A 73 -6.36 -13.37 -18.88
C ALA A 73 -7.58 -12.72 -19.57
N ARG A 74 -8.14 -11.69 -18.94
CA ARG A 74 -9.27 -10.89 -19.46
C ARG A 74 -8.79 -9.66 -20.23
N LEU A 75 -7.61 -9.14 -19.89
CA LEU A 75 -6.94 -8.04 -20.59
C LEU A 75 -5.53 -8.43 -21.01
N GLY A 76 -5.09 -7.89 -22.14
CA GLY A 76 -3.69 -7.95 -22.55
C GLY A 76 -2.80 -7.08 -21.64
N ILE A 77 -1.55 -7.52 -21.46
CA ILE A 77 -0.53 -6.84 -20.63
C ILE A 77 -0.40 -5.35 -20.98
N GLY A 78 -0.42 -4.99 -22.26
CA GLY A 78 -0.33 -3.60 -22.71
C GLY A 78 -1.51 -2.73 -22.23
N ALA A 79 -2.74 -3.20 -22.44
CA ALA A 79 -3.95 -2.49 -22.03
C ALA A 79 -4.06 -2.38 -20.51
N PHE A 80 -3.69 -3.42 -19.77
CA PHE A 80 -3.62 -3.37 -18.30
C PHE A 80 -2.59 -2.33 -17.81
N THR A 81 -1.41 -2.30 -18.43
CA THR A 81 -0.33 -1.38 -18.09
C THR A 81 -0.67 0.08 -18.38
N LEU A 82 -1.47 0.34 -19.43
CA LEU A 82 -1.85 1.69 -19.82
C LEU A 82 -3.10 2.20 -19.10
N ALA A 83 -4.06 1.34 -18.80
CA ALA A 83 -5.35 1.75 -18.23
C ALA A 83 -5.44 1.55 -16.71
N PHE A 84 -4.96 0.43 -16.19
CA PHE A 84 -5.21 0.02 -14.81
C PHE A 84 -4.07 0.40 -13.87
N VAL A 85 -2.83 0.17 -14.29
CA VAL A 85 -1.63 0.49 -13.50
C VAL A 85 -1.51 1.99 -13.18
N PRO A 86 -1.77 2.94 -14.10
CA PRO A 86 -1.67 4.35 -13.79
C PRO A 86 -2.74 4.83 -12.81
N VAL A 87 -3.96 4.30 -12.89
CA VAL A 87 -5.05 4.66 -11.96
C VAL A 87 -4.67 4.27 -10.53
N ILE A 88 -4.16 3.05 -10.34
CA ILE A 88 -3.70 2.60 -9.02
C ILE A 88 -2.43 3.33 -8.61
N GLY A 89 -1.50 3.59 -9.52
CA GLY A 89 -0.27 4.33 -9.21
C GLY A 89 -0.54 5.75 -8.76
N PHE A 90 -1.49 6.43 -9.41
CA PHE A 90 -1.97 7.75 -9.00
C PHE A 90 -2.60 7.69 -7.61
N TYR A 91 -3.49 6.73 -7.38
CA TYR A 91 -4.09 6.48 -6.07
C TYR A 91 -3.04 6.21 -4.98
N ASP A 92 -2.02 5.41 -5.28
CA ASP A 92 -0.90 5.09 -4.39
C ASP A 92 -0.06 6.34 -4.08
N GLY A 93 0.15 7.22 -5.07
CA GLY A 93 0.85 8.48 -4.88
C GLY A 93 0.08 9.52 -4.05
N VAL A 94 -1.26 9.52 -4.11
CA VAL A 94 -2.11 10.43 -3.33
C VAL A 94 -2.30 9.94 -1.91
N PHE A 95 -2.72 8.68 -1.77
CA PHE A 95 -3.12 8.12 -0.48
C PHE A 95 -2.09 7.10 0.02
N GLY A 96 -1.79 6.07 -0.78
CA GLY A 96 -0.84 5.00 -0.43
C GLY A 96 -1.39 3.71 0.19
N PRO A 97 -2.32 3.71 1.17
CA PRO A 97 -2.72 2.49 1.85
C PRO A 97 -3.60 1.60 0.96
N GLY A 98 -3.36 0.30 0.98
CA GLY A 98 -4.16 -0.66 0.20
C GLY A 98 -3.82 -0.74 -1.30
N ALA A 99 -3.00 0.17 -1.84
CA ALA A 99 -2.61 0.17 -3.26
C ALA A 99 -1.98 -1.15 -3.71
N GLY A 100 -1.12 -1.75 -2.88
CA GLY A 100 -0.54 -3.06 -3.16
C GLY A 100 -1.61 -4.14 -3.35
N SER A 101 -2.65 -4.12 -2.53
CA SER A 101 -3.72 -5.10 -2.63
C SER A 101 -4.61 -4.85 -3.86
N PHE A 102 -4.79 -3.60 -4.29
CA PHE A 102 -5.45 -3.28 -5.56
C PHE A 102 -4.66 -3.75 -6.79
N TYR A 103 -3.34 -3.52 -6.80
CA TYR A 103 -2.47 -4.08 -7.83
C TYR A 103 -2.59 -5.60 -7.89
N MET A 104 -2.54 -6.26 -6.73
CA MET A 104 -2.63 -7.72 -6.63
C MET A 104 -3.96 -8.24 -7.20
N ILE A 105 -5.09 -7.63 -6.84
CA ILE A 105 -6.40 -8.01 -7.37
C ILE A 105 -6.45 -7.79 -8.88
N GLY A 106 -5.94 -6.67 -9.39
CA GLY A 106 -5.86 -6.42 -10.83
C GLY A 106 -5.05 -7.49 -11.56
N PHE A 107 -3.87 -7.83 -11.06
CA PHE A 107 -3.02 -8.86 -11.66
C PHE A 107 -3.70 -10.23 -11.71
N ILE A 108 -4.44 -10.61 -10.66
CA ILE A 108 -5.09 -11.92 -10.63
C ILE A 108 -6.40 -11.91 -11.44
N THR A 109 -7.22 -10.87 -11.34
CA THR A 109 -8.56 -10.83 -11.96
C THR A 109 -8.55 -10.43 -13.44
N LEU A 110 -7.64 -9.52 -13.83
CA LEU A 110 -7.59 -8.98 -15.18
C LEU A 110 -6.52 -9.67 -16.03
N LEU A 111 -5.35 -9.95 -15.44
CA LEU A 111 -4.26 -10.65 -16.13
C LEU A 111 -4.25 -12.17 -15.91
N GLY A 112 -5.09 -12.67 -14.99
CA GLY A 112 -5.18 -14.11 -14.73
C GLY A 112 -3.94 -14.68 -14.06
N TRP A 113 -3.07 -13.85 -13.48
CA TRP A 113 -1.83 -14.33 -12.87
C TRP A 113 -2.11 -15.01 -11.53
N GLY A 114 -1.43 -16.12 -11.27
CA GLY A 114 -1.43 -16.81 -9.98
C GLY A 114 -0.87 -15.90 -8.89
N VAL A 115 -1.30 -16.16 -7.65
CA VAL A 115 -1.04 -15.30 -6.48
C VAL A 115 0.44 -15.01 -6.31
N VAL A 116 1.32 -15.99 -6.56
CA VAL A 116 2.78 -15.84 -6.44
C VAL A 116 3.32 -14.81 -7.45
N ARG A 117 2.97 -14.94 -8.73
CA ARG A 117 3.40 -14.02 -9.80
C ARG A 117 2.82 -12.62 -9.59
N ALA A 118 1.53 -12.55 -9.24
CA ALA A 118 0.83 -11.31 -8.93
C ALA A 118 1.46 -10.58 -7.73
N THR A 119 1.84 -11.31 -6.68
CA THR A 119 2.52 -10.73 -5.50
C THR A 119 3.84 -10.10 -5.88
N ALA A 120 4.66 -10.79 -6.69
CA ALA A 120 5.97 -10.29 -7.09
C ALA A 120 5.84 -8.96 -7.89
N HIS A 121 4.94 -8.92 -8.87
CA HIS A 121 4.73 -7.74 -9.71
C HIS A 121 4.03 -6.60 -8.97
N THR A 122 3.13 -6.92 -8.04
CA THR A 122 2.56 -5.96 -7.09
C THR A 122 3.63 -5.24 -6.29
N LYS A 123 4.58 -5.99 -5.71
CA LYS A 123 5.65 -5.39 -4.90
C LYS A 123 6.56 -4.51 -5.74
N LEU A 124 6.82 -4.89 -7.00
CA LEU A 124 7.56 -4.06 -7.95
C LEU A 124 6.81 -2.76 -8.27
N ALA A 125 5.54 -2.85 -8.68
CA ALA A 125 4.72 -1.68 -9.03
C ALA A 125 4.58 -0.71 -7.85
N ASN A 126 4.25 -1.24 -6.67
CA ASN A 126 4.11 -0.47 -5.43
C ASN A 126 5.44 0.17 -5.00
N CYS A 127 6.58 -0.49 -5.25
CA CYS A 127 7.89 0.13 -5.03
C CYS A 127 8.14 1.30 -5.99
N ALA A 128 7.72 1.16 -7.25
CA ALA A 128 7.95 2.15 -8.29
C ALA A 128 7.06 3.39 -8.09
N SER A 129 5.78 3.23 -7.80
CA SER A 129 4.86 4.33 -7.45
C SER A 129 5.30 5.07 -6.20
N ASN A 130 5.72 4.37 -5.14
CA ASN A 130 6.26 5.01 -3.94
C ASN A 130 7.56 5.78 -4.21
N LEU A 131 8.44 5.26 -5.07
CA LEU A 131 9.65 6.00 -5.47
C LEU A 131 9.30 7.25 -6.28
N GLY A 132 8.30 7.19 -7.17
CA GLY A 132 7.80 8.34 -7.92
C GLY A 132 7.16 9.41 -7.02
N ALA A 133 6.36 9.00 -6.04
CA ALA A 133 5.79 9.93 -5.07
C ALA A 133 6.87 10.56 -4.18
N LEU A 134 7.83 9.75 -3.70
CA LEU A 134 8.93 10.23 -2.88
C LEU A 134 9.82 11.24 -3.63
N SER A 135 10.15 10.98 -4.90
CA SER A 135 10.96 11.91 -5.69
C SER A 135 10.27 13.25 -5.88
N PHE A 136 8.94 13.26 -6.07
CA PHE A 136 8.15 14.48 -6.11
C PHE A 136 8.20 15.26 -4.79
N PHE A 137 7.97 14.60 -3.66
CA PHE A 137 7.99 15.28 -2.36
C PHE A 137 9.38 15.84 -2.02
N ILE A 138 10.44 15.11 -2.37
CA ILE A 138 11.84 15.60 -2.25
C ILE A 138 12.02 16.87 -3.09
N ALA A 139 11.58 16.86 -4.36
CA ALA A 139 11.71 18.00 -5.27
C ALA A 139 10.84 19.20 -4.84
N SER A 140 9.68 18.96 -4.25
CA SER A 140 8.74 20.00 -3.79
C SER A 140 9.15 20.63 -2.46
N GLY A 141 10.22 20.17 -1.82
CA GLY A 141 10.69 20.70 -0.53
C GLY A 141 9.76 20.41 0.67
N GLY A 142 8.69 19.64 0.47
CA GLY A 142 7.71 19.29 1.51
C GLY A 142 8.16 18.19 2.47
N VAL A 143 9.38 17.67 2.31
CA VAL A 143 9.91 16.57 3.13
C VAL A 143 10.57 17.14 4.38
N VAL A 144 9.96 16.85 5.53
CA VAL A 144 10.62 17.01 6.83
C VAL A 144 11.60 15.86 7.01
N TRP A 145 12.85 16.08 6.60
CA TRP A 145 13.89 15.03 6.54
C TRP A 145 14.09 14.29 7.85
N SER A 146 14.00 14.97 9.00
CA SER A 146 14.12 14.33 10.32
C SER A 146 13.02 13.30 10.58
N VAL A 147 11.77 13.64 10.28
CA VAL A 147 10.61 12.73 10.40
C VAL A 147 10.66 11.64 9.33
N GLY A 148 10.99 12.01 8.09
CA GLY A 148 11.14 11.06 6.99
C GLY A 148 12.19 9.98 7.27
N LEU A 149 13.38 10.36 7.75
CA LEU A 149 14.46 9.42 8.06
C LEU A 149 14.10 8.50 9.23
N THR A 150 13.50 9.05 10.29
CA THR A 150 13.10 8.26 11.47
C THR A 150 12.00 7.25 11.13
N MET A 151 11.00 7.66 10.32
CA MET A 151 10.00 6.74 9.77
C MET A 151 10.63 5.67 8.87
N ALA A 152 11.56 6.05 7.99
CA ALA A 152 12.26 5.10 7.11
C ALA A 152 13.06 4.06 7.90
N ALA A 153 13.81 4.50 8.93
CA ALA A 153 14.56 3.61 9.80
C ALA A 153 13.64 2.66 10.59
N GLY A 154 12.56 3.19 11.18
CA GLY A 154 11.56 2.39 11.89
C GLY A 154 10.88 1.35 10.99
N ALA A 155 10.46 1.76 9.80
CA ALA A 155 9.85 0.87 8.81
C ALA A 155 10.81 -0.22 8.34
N PHE A 156 12.10 0.12 8.13
CA PHE A 156 13.12 -0.85 7.73
C PHE A 156 13.40 -1.89 8.82
N LEU A 157 13.59 -1.44 10.06
CA LEU A 157 13.81 -2.31 11.22
C LEU A 157 12.60 -3.21 11.47
N GLY A 158 11.39 -2.64 11.48
CA GLY A 158 10.14 -3.39 11.63
C GLY A 158 9.93 -4.43 10.53
N ALA A 159 10.22 -4.08 9.28
CA ALA A 159 10.15 -5.03 8.16
C ALA A 159 11.15 -6.18 8.32
N GLN A 160 12.38 -5.91 8.79
CA GLN A 160 13.36 -6.97 8.99
C GLN A 160 13.04 -7.89 10.16
N ILE A 161 12.64 -7.32 11.30
CA ILE A 161 12.24 -8.10 12.47
C ILE A 161 11.00 -8.94 12.12
N GLY A 162 9.99 -8.32 11.49
CA GLY A 162 8.78 -9.00 11.06
C GLY A 162 9.04 -10.12 10.06
N SER A 163 9.90 -9.89 9.04
CA SER A 163 10.27 -10.92 8.06
C SER A 163 11.04 -12.07 8.71
N ARG A 164 11.99 -11.78 9.60
CA ARG A 164 12.76 -12.83 10.31
C ARG A 164 11.87 -13.65 11.23
N LEU A 165 10.94 -13.00 11.93
CA LEU A 165 10.02 -13.66 12.84
C LEU A 165 9.01 -14.54 12.08
N ALA A 166 8.49 -14.05 10.94
CA ALA A 166 7.61 -14.80 10.06
C ALA A 166 8.28 -16.06 9.47
N MET A 167 9.56 -15.95 9.07
CA MET A 167 10.34 -17.08 8.55
C MET A 167 10.70 -18.10 9.64
N LYS A 168 10.93 -17.64 10.89
CA LYS A 168 11.35 -18.52 12.00
C LYS A 168 10.20 -19.24 12.71
N HIS A 169 9.02 -18.63 12.83
CA HIS A 169 7.90 -19.17 13.62
C HIS A 169 6.63 -19.47 12.81
N GLY A 170 6.65 -19.20 11.50
CA GLY A 170 5.51 -19.45 10.60
C GLY A 170 4.25 -18.65 10.92
N ALA A 171 3.15 -18.96 10.21
CA ALA A 171 1.89 -18.21 10.29
C ALA A 171 1.17 -18.25 11.66
N ARG A 172 1.55 -19.19 12.55
CA ARG A 172 0.96 -19.34 13.89
C ARG A 172 1.31 -18.19 14.84
N LEU A 173 2.50 -17.59 14.72
CA LEU A 173 2.90 -16.46 15.58
C LEU A 173 2.45 -15.10 15.02
N ILE A 174 2.25 -15.01 13.70
CA ILE A 174 1.87 -13.75 13.02
C ILE A 174 0.47 -13.29 13.42
N ARG A 175 -0.49 -14.22 13.51
CA ARG A 175 -1.89 -13.92 13.89
C ARG A 175 -2.03 -13.24 15.25
N PRO A 176 -1.51 -13.79 16.37
CA PRO A 176 -1.64 -13.15 17.67
C PRO A 176 -0.88 -11.82 17.75
N LEU A 177 0.27 -11.71 17.09
CA LEU A 177 1.07 -10.47 17.10
C LEU A 177 0.35 -9.32 16.37
N LEU A 178 -0.34 -9.61 15.26
CA LEU A 178 -1.24 -8.67 14.60
C LEU A 178 -2.36 -8.20 15.53
N VAL A 179 -3.03 -9.12 16.22
CA VAL A 179 -4.11 -8.79 17.16
C VAL A 179 -3.60 -7.89 18.28
N VAL A 180 -2.44 -8.20 18.87
CA VAL A 180 -1.82 -7.38 19.93
C VAL A 180 -1.49 -5.98 19.44
N ILE A 181 -0.92 -5.83 18.23
CA ILE A 181 -0.62 -4.52 17.66
C ILE A 181 -1.90 -3.74 17.36
N CYS A 182 -2.93 -4.38 16.81
CA CYS A 182 -4.23 -3.75 16.58
C CYS A 182 -4.86 -3.28 17.89
N CYS A 183 -4.85 -4.10 18.93
CA CYS A 183 -5.32 -3.74 20.27
C CYS A 183 -4.49 -2.59 20.87
N ALA A 184 -3.16 -2.61 20.73
CA ALA A 184 -2.29 -1.55 21.22
C ALA A 184 -2.50 -0.23 20.46
N MET A 185 -2.72 -0.28 19.14
CA MET A 185 -3.05 0.90 18.35
C MET A 185 -4.43 1.45 18.68
N ALA A 186 -5.43 0.58 18.83
CA ALA A 186 -6.76 0.99 19.29
C ALA A 186 -6.69 1.64 20.68
N ALA A 187 -5.96 1.05 21.62
CA ALA A 187 -5.73 1.62 22.94
C ALA A 187 -5.00 2.97 22.87
N LYS A 188 -3.96 3.10 22.04
CA LYS A 188 -3.24 4.36 21.85
C LYS A 188 -4.14 5.45 21.25
N LEU A 189 -4.92 5.13 20.22
CA LEU A 189 -5.90 6.04 19.61
C LEU A 189 -6.95 6.47 20.64
N LEU A 190 -7.48 5.54 21.45
CA LEU A 190 -8.43 5.86 22.52
C LEU A 190 -7.80 6.70 23.65
N SER A 191 -6.49 6.59 23.86
CA SER A 191 -5.74 7.35 24.86
C SER A 191 -5.31 8.74 24.38
N ASP A 192 -5.45 9.05 23.08
CA ASP A 192 -5.04 10.33 22.50
C ASP A 192 -6.14 11.40 22.72
N PRO A 193 -5.86 12.52 23.43
CA PRO A 193 -6.87 13.53 23.78
C PRO A 193 -7.50 14.26 22.58
N ALA A 194 -6.88 14.21 21.40
CA ALA A 194 -7.34 14.94 20.20
C ALA A 194 -8.24 14.11 19.26
N ASN A 195 -8.68 12.92 19.68
CA ASN A 195 -9.35 11.98 18.79
C ASN A 195 -10.87 12.24 18.67
N PRO A 196 -11.42 12.52 17.46
CA PRO A 196 -12.84 12.87 17.26
C PRO A 196 -13.84 11.79 17.71
N LEU A 197 -13.40 10.53 17.80
CA LEU A 197 -14.23 9.42 18.32
C LEU A 197 -14.39 9.45 19.85
N ARG A 198 -13.41 9.95 20.60
CA ARG A 198 -13.55 10.11 22.06
C ARG A 198 -14.52 11.23 22.40
N VAL A 199 -14.47 12.33 21.65
CA VAL A 199 -15.43 13.44 21.77
C VAL A 199 -16.85 12.97 21.46
N ALA A 200 -17.04 12.15 20.42
CA ALA A 200 -18.35 11.57 20.09
C ALA A 200 -18.88 10.61 21.18
N VAL A 201 -18.00 9.83 21.83
CA VAL A 201 -18.36 8.91 22.91
C VAL A 201 -18.63 9.63 24.23
N GLU A 202 -17.86 10.67 24.57
CA GLU A 202 -18.15 11.54 25.73
C GLU A 202 -19.49 12.27 25.56
N HIS A 203 -19.84 12.68 24.34
CA HIS A 203 -21.14 13.31 24.06
C HIS A 203 -22.34 12.33 24.15
N LEU A 204 -22.09 11.02 24.00
CA LEU A 204 -23.08 9.94 24.11
C LEU A 204 -23.24 9.40 25.54
N ILE A 205 -22.21 9.53 26.37
CA ILE A 205 -22.20 9.04 27.76
C ILE A 205 -22.47 10.17 28.77
N GLY A 206 -22.23 11.43 28.40
CA GLY A 206 -22.50 12.62 29.20
C GLY A 206 -23.86 13.30 28.97
N GLY A 207 -24.81 12.61 28.32
CA GLY A 207 -26.20 13.06 28.12
C GLY A 207 -27.16 12.40 29.10
#